data_AF-X1PTX7-F1
#
_entry.id   AF-X1PTX7-F1
#
_cell.length_a   1.000
_cell.length_b   1.000
_cell.length_c   1.000
_cell.angle_alpha   90.00
_cell.angle_beta   90.00
_cell.angle_gamma   90.00
#
_symmetry.space_group_name_H-M   'P 1'
#
loop_
_entity.id
_entity.type
_entity.pdbx_description
1 polymer ?
#
loop_
_entity_poly.entity_id
_entity_poly.type
_entity_poly.pdbx_seq_one_letter_code
_entity_poly.pdbx_strand_id
1 'polypeptide(L)'
;MRLSHKAGEKLFVDYAGLTMAYFCRATGEMREASVFVATLGASSYTYAEAQESQAMKSWIGGHVRAFEFFGGVTEILVPDNTKTAITSPCRYEPDVNPTYQDMAEHYGTAVIPARVRHPRDKAKVETGVQVVEYRVIAPLRKRQFFSIDEINQAIRERLEALNKREMRHLGKSRKELFEELDRPALKPLPERVYELAEWK
;
A
#
# COMPACT_ATOMS: atom_id res chain seq x y z
N MET A 1 9.83 24.38 2.75
CA MET A 1 9.04 23.15 2.87
C MET A 1 9.96 22.04 3.36
N ARG A 2 9.76 21.49 4.57
CA ARG A 2 10.61 20.41 5.10
C ARG A 2 9.87 19.09 4.94
N LEU A 3 10.23 18.34 3.90
CA LEU A 3 9.78 16.96 3.75
C LEU A 3 10.58 16.08 4.70
N SER A 4 9.89 15.15 5.38
CA SER A 4 10.53 14.24 6.34
C SER A 4 11.23 13.04 5.70
N HIS A 5 10.99 12.80 4.40
CA HIS A 5 11.53 11.66 3.65
C HIS A 5 12.13 12.13 2.33
N LYS A 6 13.19 11.44 1.89
CA LYS A 6 13.78 11.64 0.58
C LYS A 6 12.85 11.08 -0.50
N ALA A 7 12.77 11.73 -1.65
CA ALA A 7 11.97 11.28 -2.77
C ALA A 7 12.46 9.93 -3.30
N GLY A 8 11.53 9.04 -3.68
CA GLY A 8 11.83 7.68 -4.15
C GLY A 8 12.40 6.73 -3.09
N GLU A 9 12.63 7.19 -1.86
CA GLU A 9 13.35 6.40 -0.84
C GLU A 9 12.44 5.37 -0.17
N LYS A 10 11.27 5.77 0.33
CA LYS A 10 10.43 4.92 1.18
C LYS A 10 9.01 4.80 0.66
N LEU A 11 8.54 3.55 0.55
CA LEU A 11 7.13 3.21 0.41
C LEU A 11 6.64 2.59 1.72
N PHE A 12 5.64 3.21 2.34
CA PHE A 12 5.01 2.70 3.55
C PHE A 12 3.81 1.84 3.18
N VAL A 13 3.75 0.63 3.72
CA VAL A 13 2.73 -0.36 3.32
C VAL A 13 2.07 -0.99 4.54
N ASP A 14 0.74 -1.05 4.52
CA ASP A 14 -0.06 -1.65 5.57
C ASP A 14 -1.46 -2.03 5.06
N TYR A 15 -2.25 -2.72 5.89
CA TYR A 15 -3.69 -2.86 5.70
C TYR A 15 -4.44 -1.80 6.51
N ALA A 16 -5.55 -1.31 5.96
CA ALA A 16 -6.50 -0.53 6.75
C ALA A 16 -7.10 -1.39 7.88
N GLY A 17 -7.38 -0.75 9.01
CA GLY A 17 -8.10 -1.40 10.11
C GLY A 17 -9.58 -1.62 9.77
N LEU A 18 -10.14 -0.81 8.86
CA LEU A 18 -11.49 -1.00 8.34
C LEU A 18 -11.52 -1.95 7.14
N THR A 19 -12.45 -2.92 7.19
CA THR A 19 -12.77 -3.81 6.06
C THR A 19 -13.93 -3.25 5.22
N MET A 20 -14.10 -3.78 4.01
CA MET A 20 -15.23 -3.46 3.13
C MET A 20 -16.07 -4.70 2.84
N ALA A 21 -17.36 -4.63 3.16
CA ALA A 21 -18.28 -5.74 2.92
C ALA A 21 -18.71 -5.84 1.44
N TYR A 22 -18.83 -7.07 0.95
CA TYR A 22 -19.45 -7.41 -0.33
C TYR A 22 -20.27 -8.69 -0.20
N PHE A 23 -21.23 -8.89 -1.10
CA PHE A 23 -22.22 -9.95 -0.99
C PHE A 23 -22.17 -10.87 -2.20
N CYS A 24 -22.15 -12.18 -1.97
CA CYS A 24 -22.29 -13.15 -3.04
C CYS A 24 -23.69 -13.03 -3.68
N ARG A 25 -23.75 -12.79 -5.00
CA ARG A 25 -25.05 -12.64 -5.71
C ARG A 25 -25.92 -13.88 -5.66
N ALA A 26 -25.30 -15.06 -5.63
CA ALA A 26 -26.01 -16.34 -5.66
C ALA A 26 -26.54 -16.75 -4.28
N THR A 27 -25.78 -16.50 -3.21
CA THR A 27 -26.10 -17.01 -1.86
C THR A 27 -26.54 -15.93 -0.89
N GLY A 28 -26.29 -14.65 -1.19
CA GLY A 28 -26.48 -13.55 -0.25
C GLY A 28 -25.45 -13.51 0.88
N GLU A 29 -24.47 -14.43 0.88
CA GLU A 29 -23.42 -14.50 1.90
C GLU A 29 -22.60 -13.20 1.90
N MET A 30 -22.47 -12.60 3.09
CA MET A 30 -21.63 -11.42 3.30
C MET A 30 -20.19 -11.85 3.53
N ARG A 31 -19.27 -11.18 2.82
CA ARG A 31 -17.83 -11.36 2.92
C ARG A 31 -17.18 -10.01 3.16
N GLU A 32 -16.01 -10.04 3.78
CA GLU A 32 -15.23 -8.83 4.06
C GLU A 32 -13.93 -8.83 3.26
N ALA A 33 -13.66 -7.72 2.60
CA ALA A 33 -12.40 -7.46 1.92
C ALA A 33 -11.49 -6.60 2.81
N SER A 34 -10.22 -7.00 2.92
CA SER A 34 -9.18 -6.18 3.53
C SER A 34 -8.70 -5.13 2.54
N VAL A 35 -8.39 -3.92 3.00
CA VAL A 35 -7.91 -2.83 2.12
C VAL A 35 -6.41 -2.66 2.27
N PHE A 36 -5.65 -3.07 1.25
CA PHE A 36 -4.21 -2.83 1.14
C PHE A 36 -3.96 -1.35 0.86
N VAL A 37 -2.96 -0.76 1.52
CA VAL A 37 -2.59 0.65 1.39
C VAL A 37 -1.08 0.78 1.22
N ALA A 38 -0.65 1.51 0.20
CA ALA A 38 0.75 1.85 -0.02
C ALA A 38 0.90 3.37 -0.23
N THR A 39 1.78 4.03 0.51
CA THR A 39 1.95 5.50 0.47
C THR A 39 3.42 5.90 0.38
N LEU A 40 3.75 6.72 -0.62
CA LEU A 40 5.10 7.25 -0.80
C LEU A 40 5.48 8.26 0.29
N GLY A 41 6.69 8.14 0.83
CA GLY A 41 7.13 8.93 1.98
C GLY A 41 7.19 10.44 1.73
N ALA A 42 7.66 10.87 0.55
CA ALA A 42 7.88 12.27 0.22
C ALA A 42 6.58 12.97 -0.24
N SER A 43 5.95 12.50 -1.32
CA SER A 43 4.72 13.10 -1.85
C SER A 43 3.46 12.77 -1.05
N SER A 44 3.49 11.71 -0.24
CA SER A 44 2.28 11.10 0.35
C SER A 44 1.26 10.66 -0.72
N TYR A 45 1.71 10.41 -1.95
CA TYR A 45 0.90 9.83 -3.01
C TYR A 45 0.59 8.38 -2.67
N THR A 46 -0.70 8.06 -2.73
CA THR A 46 -1.25 6.85 -2.11
C THR A 46 -1.89 5.96 -3.15
N TYR A 47 -1.63 4.68 -3.01
CA TYR A 47 -2.31 3.57 -3.64
C TYR A 47 -3.15 2.82 -2.59
N ALA A 48 -4.32 2.35 -3.00
CA ALA A 48 -5.15 1.48 -2.17
C ALA A 48 -6.02 0.55 -3.02
N GLU A 49 -6.26 -0.66 -2.52
CA GLU A 49 -7.16 -1.63 -3.14
C GLU A 49 -7.75 -2.59 -2.11
N ALA A 50 -8.93 -3.12 -2.40
CA ALA A 50 -9.55 -4.21 -1.68
C ALA A 50 -9.03 -5.57 -2.17
N GLN A 51 -8.81 -6.48 -1.23
CA GLN A 51 -8.29 -7.83 -1.43
C GLN A 51 -9.10 -8.84 -0.61
N GLU A 52 -9.15 -10.10 -1.06
CA GLU A 52 -9.88 -11.18 -0.38
C GLU A 52 -9.32 -11.52 1.01
N SER A 53 -8.02 -11.28 1.23
CA SER A 53 -7.36 -11.61 2.49
C SER A 53 -6.10 -10.78 2.70
N GLN A 54 -5.51 -10.91 3.89
CA GLN A 54 -4.18 -10.39 4.21
C GLN A 54 -3.08 -11.46 4.06
N ALA A 55 -3.35 -12.55 3.34
CA ALA A 55 -2.40 -13.63 3.12
C ALA A 55 -1.25 -13.20 2.20
N MET A 56 -0.14 -13.96 2.22
CA MET A 56 1.07 -13.64 1.47
C MET A 56 0.80 -13.39 -0.02
N LYS A 57 -0.03 -14.21 -0.67
CA LYS A 57 -0.40 -14.04 -2.08
C LYS A 57 -1.06 -12.67 -2.35
N SER A 58 -1.98 -12.25 -1.49
CA SER A 58 -2.64 -10.94 -1.58
C SER A 58 -1.65 -9.81 -1.29
N TRP A 59 -0.78 -9.98 -0.29
CA TRP A 59 0.25 -9.01 0.08
C TRP A 59 1.23 -8.72 -1.06
N ILE A 60 1.79 -9.77 -1.67
CA ILE A 60 2.70 -9.69 -2.82
C ILE A 60 1.97 -9.07 -4.02
N GLY A 61 0.77 -9.56 -4.34
CA GLY A 61 -0.02 -9.01 -5.44
C GLY A 61 -0.33 -7.52 -5.27
N GLY A 62 -0.54 -7.06 -4.04
CA GLY A 62 -0.75 -5.64 -3.73
C GLY A 62 0.49 -4.79 -3.99
N HIS A 63 1.69 -5.29 -3.67
CA HIS A 63 2.94 -4.59 -3.98
C HIS A 63 3.16 -4.49 -5.49
N VAL A 64 2.98 -5.59 -6.22
CA VAL A 64 3.12 -5.62 -7.68
C VAL A 64 2.23 -4.55 -8.32
N ARG A 65 0.93 -4.54 -7.99
CA ARG A 65 -0.02 -3.56 -8.53
C ARG A 65 0.27 -2.13 -8.05
N ALA A 66 0.81 -1.96 -6.84
CA ALA A 66 1.24 -0.65 -6.34
C ALA A 66 2.42 -0.11 -7.16
N PHE A 67 3.44 -0.93 -7.45
CA PHE A 67 4.58 -0.53 -8.27
C PHE A 67 4.14 -0.15 -9.69
N GLU A 68 3.24 -0.92 -10.29
CA GLU A 68 2.62 -0.57 -11.58
C GLU A 68 1.88 0.77 -11.51
N PHE A 69 1.09 1.00 -10.46
CA PHE A 69 0.38 2.25 -10.24
C PHE A 69 1.32 3.46 -10.10
N PHE A 70 2.44 3.31 -9.39
CA PHE A 70 3.45 4.35 -9.26
C PHE A 70 4.34 4.50 -10.50
N GLY A 71 4.35 3.50 -11.40
CA GLY A 71 5.25 3.46 -12.55
C GLY A 71 6.72 3.29 -12.18
N GLY A 72 7.02 2.73 -11.01
CA GLY A 72 8.38 2.57 -10.50
C GLY A 72 8.44 2.00 -9.09
N VAL A 73 9.66 1.79 -8.60
CA VAL A 73 9.95 1.13 -7.31
C VAL A 73 10.77 2.05 -6.40
N THR A 74 10.47 2.06 -5.10
CA THR A 74 11.25 2.80 -4.09
C THR A 74 12.50 2.04 -3.66
N GLU A 75 13.47 2.75 -3.07
CA GLU A 75 14.67 2.13 -2.50
C GLU A 75 14.33 1.15 -1.35
N ILE A 76 13.34 1.50 -0.52
CA ILE A 76 12.97 0.79 0.70
C ILE A 76 11.45 0.60 0.77
N LEU A 77 11.01 -0.61 1.08
CA LEU A 77 9.68 -0.95 1.55
C LEU A 77 9.66 -0.93 3.08
N VAL A 78 8.72 -0.20 3.64
CA VAL A 78 8.51 -0.10 5.09
C VAL A 78 7.15 -0.69 5.42
N PRO A 79 7.06 -2.02 5.60
CA PRO A 79 5.84 -2.65 6.09
C PRO A 79 5.64 -2.31 7.57
N ASP A 80 4.42 -1.98 7.98
CA ASP A 80 4.03 -2.02 9.39
C ASP A 80 3.51 -3.41 9.75
N ASN A 81 3.70 -3.74 11.03
CA ASN A 81 3.77 -5.08 11.60
C ASN A 81 2.63 -6.03 11.19
N THR A 82 2.83 -6.77 10.10
CA THR A 82 2.02 -7.93 9.75
C THR A 82 2.83 -9.18 10.04
N LYS A 83 2.26 -10.11 10.83
CA LYS A 83 2.79 -11.48 10.99
C LYS A 83 3.01 -12.19 9.66
N THR A 84 2.43 -11.68 8.57
CA THR A 84 2.64 -12.10 7.19
C THR A 84 4.03 -11.72 6.66
N ALA A 85 4.55 -10.53 6.99
CA ALA A 85 5.88 -10.08 6.54
C ALA A 85 7.03 -10.63 7.41
N ILE A 86 6.77 -10.98 8.67
CA ILE A 86 7.77 -11.33 9.67
C ILE A 86 7.43 -12.70 10.29
N THR A 87 8.24 -13.71 9.97
CA THR A 87 8.06 -15.09 10.45
C THR A 87 8.44 -15.25 11.93
N SER A 88 9.36 -14.42 12.42
CA SER A 88 9.71 -14.33 13.85
C SER A 88 10.24 -12.93 14.18
N PRO A 89 9.69 -12.22 15.19
CA PRO A 89 10.19 -10.91 15.60
C PRO A 89 11.49 -11.06 16.41
N CYS A 90 12.63 -11.24 15.74
CA CYS A 90 13.93 -11.17 16.41
C CYS A 90 14.42 -9.72 16.51
N ARG A 91 14.99 -9.37 17.66
CA ARG A 91 15.39 -8.01 18.05
C ARG A 91 16.59 -7.44 17.27
N TYR A 92 17.22 -8.25 16.41
CA TYR A 92 18.43 -7.89 15.67
C TYR A 92 18.27 -8.01 14.15
N GLU A 93 17.65 -9.09 13.64
CA GLU A 93 17.29 -9.26 12.23
C GLU A 93 15.96 -10.02 12.17
N PRO A 94 14.82 -9.38 11.85
CA PRO A 94 13.60 -10.13 11.60
C PRO A 94 13.79 -10.94 10.31
N ASP A 95 13.61 -12.26 10.37
CA ASP A 95 13.56 -13.09 9.16
C ASP A 95 12.34 -12.67 8.34
N VAL A 96 12.60 -11.82 7.34
CA VAL A 96 11.64 -11.45 6.31
C VAL A 96 11.19 -12.75 5.65
N ASN A 97 9.88 -12.89 5.46
CA ASN A 97 9.35 -14.07 4.78
C ASN A 97 10.08 -14.29 3.43
N PRO A 98 10.58 -15.50 3.11
CA PRO A 98 11.37 -15.73 1.91
C PRO A 98 10.69 -15.28 0.61
N THR A 99 9.37 -15.46 0.50
CA THR A 99 8.58 -14.98 -0.64
C THR A 99 8.61 -13.46 -0.76
N TYR A 100 8.58 -12.74 0.36
CA TYR A 100 8.60 -11.29 0.36
C TYR A 100 10.00 -10.75 0.04
N GLN A 101 11.04 -11.44 0.53
CA GLN A 101 12.43 -11.16 0.17
C GLN A 101 12.69 -11.39 -1.33
N ASP A 102 12.20 -12.50 -1.90
CA ASP A 102 12.34 -12.81 -3.33
C ASP A 102 11.70 -11.74 -4.23
N MET A 103 10.48 -11.30 -3.87
CA MET A 103 9.85 -10.17 -4.55
C MET A 103 10.69 -8.88 -4.41
N ALA A 104 11.23 -8.60 -3.22
CA ALA A 104 12.03 -7.41 -2.99
C ALA A 104 13.31 -7.42 -3.84
N GLU A 105 13.96 -8.57 -3.97
CA GLU A 105 15.13 -8.78 -4.84
C GLU A 105 14.78 -8.59 -6.32
N HIS A 106 13.66 -9.17 -6.79
CA HIS A 106 13.19 -9.00 -8.17
C HIS A 106 12.97 -7.53 -8.56
N TYR A 107 12.43 -6.73 -7.65
CA TYR A 107 12.20 -5.29 -7.86
C TYR A 107 13.39 -4.41 -7.44
N GLY A 108 14.49 -5.00 -6.94
CA GLY A 108 15.66 -4.27 -6.49
C GLY A 108 15.40 -3.29 -5.34
N THR A 109 14.50 -3.65 -4.41
CA THR A 109 14.13 -2.85 -3.23
C THR A 109 14.47 -3.58 -1.94
N ALA A 110 14.71 -2.85 -0.85
CA ALA A 110 15.00 -3.43 0.46
C ALA A 110 13.76 -3.43 1.35
N VAL A 111 13.45 -4.55 2.01
CA VAL A 111 12.39 -4.59 3.03
C VAL A 111 12.98 -4.23 4.38
N ILE A 112 12.57 -3.09 4.93
CA ILE A 112 12.99 -2.64 6.27
C ILE A 112 11.73 -2.37 7.08
N PRO A 113 11.30 -3.32 7.94
CA PRO A 113 10.11 -3.15 8.77
C PRO A 113 10.16 -1.88 9.62
N ALA A 114 9.00 -1.29 9.86
CA ALA A 114 8.88 -0.16 10.77
C ALA A 114 9.43 -0.55 12.15
N ARG A 115 10.41 0.20 12.65
CA ARG A 115 11.06 -0.12 13.93
C ARG A 115 10.07 0.05 15.08
N VAL A 116 9.96 -0.97 15.93
CA VAL A 116 9.18 -0.92 17.17
C VAL A 116 9.70 0.26 18.03
N ARG A 117 8.80 1.17 18.41
CA ARG A 117 9.07 2.41 19.19
C ARG A 117 9.85 3.51 18.44
N HIS A 118 9.83 3.54 17.10
CA HIS A 118 10.31 4.69 16.35
C HIS A 118 9.12 5.54 15.83
N PRO A 119 8.78 6.66 16.50
CA PRO A 119 7.50 7.36 16.26
C PRO A 119 7.35 7.92 14.83
N ARG A 120 8.46 8.19 14.14
CA ARG A 120 8.42 8.87 12.83
C ARG A 120 7.98 7.96 11.70
N ASP A 121 8.53 6.75 11.61
CA ASP A 121 8.15 5.80 10.55
C ASP A 121 6.71 5.33 10.78
N LYS A 122 6.37 5.03 12.04
CA LYS A 122 5.01 4.65 12.46
C LYS A 122 3.97 5.73 12.16
N ALA A 123 4.26 7.00 12.49
CA ALA A 123 3.32 8.09 12.25
C ALA A 123 2.98 8.27 10.76
N LYS A 124 3.91 8.01 9.84
CA LYS A 124 3.64 8.13 8.40
C LYS A 124 2.73 7.01 7.90
N VAL A 125 2.97 5.77 8.34
CA VAL A 125 2.09 4.63 8.02
C VAL A 125 0.68 4.91 8.53
N GLU A 126 0.55 5.20 9.83
CA GLU A 126 -0.74 5.47 10.47
C GLU A 126 -1.49 6.60 9.77
N THR A 127 -0.79 7.69 9.41
CA THR A 127 -1.40 8.81 8.69
C THR A 127 -1.89 8.40 7.30
N GLY A 128 -1.12 7.59 6.57
CA GLY A 128 -1.50 7.09 5.24
C GLY A 128 -2.78 6.26 5.30
N VAL A 129 -2.80 5.28 6.22
CA VAL A 129 -3.96 4.41 6.46
C VAL A 129 -5.19 5.21 6.88
N GLN A 130 -5.06 6.08 7.89
CA GLN A 130 -6.17 6.91 8.38
C GLN A 130 -6.77 7.79 7.28
N VAL A 131 -5.94 8.32 6.39
CA VAL A 131 -6.41 9.14 5.26
C VAL A 131 -7.23 8.28 4.29
N VAL A 132 -6.80 7.06 3.98
CA VAL A 132 -7.58 6.11 3.15
C VAL A 132 -8.88 5.74 3.84
N GLU A 133 -8.86 5.38 5.12
CA GLU A 133 -10.06 5.06 5.89
C GLU A 133 -11.09 6.18 5.83
N TYR A 134 -10.65 7.43 6.08
CA TYR A 134 -11.57 8.56 6.14
C TYR A 134 -12.04 9.07 4.76
N ARG A 135 -11.18 9.02 3.73
CA ARG A 135 -11.46 9.64 2.41
C ARG A 135 -11.90 8.63 1.35
N VAL A 136 -11.59 7.36 1.51
CA VAL A 136 -11.87 6.30 0.55
C VAL A 136 -12.92 5.35 1.13
N ILE A 137 -12.64 4.71 2.26
CA ILE A 137 -13.50 3.66 2.82
C ILE A 137 -14.80 4.25 3.39
N ALA A 138 -14.69 5.25 4.28
CA ALA A 138 -15.84 5.81 4.97
C ALA A 138 -16.92 6.37 4.01
N PRO A 139 -16.60 7.06 2.90
CA PRO A 139 -17.61 7.47 1.92
C PRO A 139 -18.30 6.32 1.18
N LEU A 140 -17.67 5.15 1.11
CA LEU A 140 -18.20 3.97 0.43
C LEU A 140 -19.01 3.04 1.36
N ARG A 141 -18.95 3.25 2.68
CA ARG A 141 -19.59 2.37 3.70
C ARG A 141 -21.10 2.15 3.56
N LYS A 142 -21.80 3.01 2.82
CA LYS A 142 -23.26 2.91 2.59
C LYS A 142 -23.60 2.28 1.24
N ARG A 143 -22.61 1.97 0.42
CA ARG A 143 -22.79 1.34 -0.89
C ARG A 143 -22.69 -0.17 -0.70
N GLN A 144 -23.62 -0.90 -1.29
CA GLN A 144 -23.57 -2.36 -1.35
C GLN A 144 -22.76 -2.78 -2.58
N PHE A 145 -21.84 -3.73 -2.38
CA PHE A 145 -21.00 -4.31 -3.41
C PHE A 145 -21.26 -5.80 -3.54
N PHE A 146 -21.02 -6.35 -4.71
CA PHE A 146 -21.23 -7.77 -5.02
C PHE A 146 -19.97 -8.49 -5.48
N SER A 147 -18.86 -7.77 -5.62
CA SER A 147 -17.54 -8.33 -5.88
C SER A 147 -16.44 -7.38 -5.39
N ILE A 148 -15.22 -7.90 -5.27
CA ILE A 148 -14.03 -7.11 -5.00
C ILE A 148 -13.71 -6.15 -6.15
N ASP A 149 -13.98 -6.55 -7.39
CA ASP A 149 -13.80 -5.67 -8.55
C ASP A 149 -14.67 -4.42 -8.48
N GLU A 150 -15.94 -4.57 -8.06
CA GLU A 150 -16.84 -3.43 -7.86
C GLU A 150 -16.33 -2.52 -6.72
N ILE A 151 -15.79 -3.09 -5.64
CA ILE A 151 -15.14 -2.31 -4.57
C ILE A 151 -13.94 -1.55 -5.14
N ASN A 152 -13.06 -2.24 -5.86
CA ASN A 152 -11.83 -1.65 -6.41
C ASN A 152 -12.12 -0.54 -7.43
N GLN A 153 -13.18 -0.67 -8.25
CA GLN A 153 -13.62 0.41 -9.11
C GLN A 153 -14.00 1.66 -8.30
N ALA A 154 -14.79 1.49 -7.24
CA ALA A 154 -15.19 2.59 -6.37
C ALA A 154 -14.02 3.19 -5.57
N ILE A 155 -13.07 2.35 -5.14
CA ILE A 155 -11.83 2.80 -4.49
C ILE A 155 -11.02 3.68 -5.46
N ARG A 156 -10.83 3.27 -6.71
CA ARG A 156 -10.06 4.04 -7.71
C ARG A 156 -10.60 5.45 -7.89
N GLU A 157 -11.92 5.62 -7.99
CA GLU A 157 -12.56 6.95 -8.10
C GLU A 157 -12.24 7.83 -6.88
N ARG A 158 -12.35 7.27 -5.67
CA ARG A 158 -12.06 7.99 -4.42
C ARG A 158 -10.58 8.28 -4.26
N LEU A 159 -9.72 7.36 -4.67
CA LEU A 159 -8.27 7.47 -4.62
C LEU A 159 -7.76 8.56 -5.56
N GLU A 160 -8.32 8.64 -6.78
CA GLU A 160 -8.02 9.72 -7.71
C GLU A 160 -8.37 11.10 -7.13
N ALA A 161 -9.56 11.22 -6.53
CA ALA A 161 -9.98 12.44 -5.85
C ALA A 161 -9.07 12.78 -4.65
N LEU A 162 -8.65 11.78 -3.86
CA LEU A 162 -7.71 11.95 -2.76
C LEU A 162 -6.36 12.48 -3.23
N ASN A 163 -5.82 11.89 -4.30
CA ASN A 163 -4.49 12.23 -4.79
C ASN A 163 -4.43 13.58 -5.51
N LYS A 164 -5.52 14.01 -6.17
CA LYS A 164 -5.64 15.34 -6.78
C LYS A 164 -5.99 16.45 -5.79
N ARG A 165 -6.42 16.10 -4.57
CA ARG A 165 -6.77 17.09 -3.56
C ARG A 165 -5.53 17.80 -3.03
N GLU A 166 -5.58 19.12 -3.02
CA GLU A 166 -4.55 19.97 -2.43
C GLU A 166 -4.40 19.70 -0.92
N MET A 167 -3.15 19.55 -0.49
CA MET A 167 -2.79 19.49 0.92
C MET A 167 -2.53 20.90 1.44
N ARG A 168 -3.47 21.44 2.22
CA ARG A 168 -3.46 22.83 2.71
C ARG A 168 -2.12 23.32 3.30
N HIS A 169 -1.38 22.44 3.95
CA HIS A 169 -0.10 22.78 4.60
C HIS A 169 1.09 22.80 3.62
N LEU A 170 0.92 22.33 2.39
CA LEU A 170 1.94 22.28 1.33
C LEU A 170 1.55 23.09 0.09
N GLY A 171 0.27 23.45 -0.07
CA GLY A 171 -0.23 24.19 -1.24
C GLY A 171 -0.16 23.40 -2.56
N LYS A 172 0.08 22.10 -2.48
CA LYS A 172 0.15 21.16 -3.62
C LYS A 172 -0.63 19.89 -3.29
N SER A 173 -1.16 19.25 -4.32
CA SER A 173 -1.75 17.92 -4.22
C SER A 173 -0.67 16.84 -4.09
N ARG A 174 -1.08 15.64 -3.65
CA ARG A 174 -0.18 14.48 -3.60
C ARG A 174 0.31 14.13 -5.00
N LYS A 175 -0.56 14.24 -6.01
CA LYS A 175 -0.21 13.98 -7.41
C LYS A 175 0.85 14.96 -7.91
N GLU A 176 0.69 16.25 -7.66
CA GLU A 176 1.70 17.25 -8.08
C GLU A 176 3.06 16.99 -7.43
N LEU A 177 3.07 16.70 -6.12
CA LEU A 177 4.32 16.35 -5.44
C LEU A 177 4.93 15.04 -5.94
N PHE A 178 4.10 14.06 -6.31
CA PHE A 178 4.59 12.82 -6.91
C PHE A 178 5.30 13.09 -8.23
N GLU A 179 4.68 13.84 -9.14
CA GLU A 179 5.25 14.18 -10.45
C GLU A 179 6.57 14.97 -10.31
N GLU A 180 6.64 15.88 -9.35
CA GLU A 180 7.80 16.75 -9.12
C GLU A 180 8.95 16.05 -8.39
N LEU A 181 8.64 15.17 -7.44
CA LEU A 181 9.62 14.64 -6.50
C LEU A 181 9.88 13.15 -6.71
N ASP A 182 8.84 12.32 -6.56
CA ASP A 182 9.01 10.87 -6.50
C ASP A 182 9.17 10.26 -7.88
N ARG A 183 8.34 10.63 -8.86
CA ARG A 183 8.39 10.08 -10.23
C ARG A 183 9.78 10.10 -10.86
N PRO A 184 10.57 11.20 -10.81
CA PRO A 184 11.93 11.19 -11.35
C PRO A 184 12.96 10.43 -10.48
N ALA A 185 12.63 10.11 -9.22
CA ALA A 185 13.51 9.45 -8.27
C ALA A 185 13.24 7.94 -8.10
N LEU A 186 12.11 7.44 -8.60
CA LEU A 186 11.79 6.02 -8.56
C LEU A 186 12.70 5.21 -9.48
N LYS A 187 13.04 3.99 -9.04
CA LYS A 187 13.71 3.01 -9.89
C LYS A 187 12.72 2.54 -10.97
N PRO A 188 13.20 2.23 -12.20
CA PRO A 188 12.33 1.69 -13.23
C PRO A 188 11.76 0.33 -12.82
N LEU A 189 10.60 -0.02 -13.37
CA LEU A 189 10.06 -1.36 -13.25
C LEU A 189 10.92 -2.36 -14.04
N PRO A 190 11.11 -3.60 -13.56
CA PRO A 190 11.73 -4.66 -14.34
C PRO A 190 10.87 -5.00 -15.58
N GLU A 191 11.50 -5.55 -16.62
CA GLU A 191 10.80 -5.94 -17.86
C GLU A 191 9.72 -7.01 -17.64
N ARG A 192 9.93 -7.86 -16.63
CA ARG A 192 9.00 -8.94 -16.27
C ARG A 192 8.35 -8.64 -14.93
N VAL A 193 7.05 -8.84 -14.87
CA VAL A 193 6.29 -8.78 -13.61
C VAL A 193 6.70 -9.97 -12.73
N TYR A 194 6.79 -9.74 -11.42
CA TYR A 194 7.06 -10.83 -10.48
C TYR A 194 5.89 -11.82 -10.45
N GLU A 195 6.20 -13.11 -10.57
CA GLU A 195 5.22 -14.19 -10.49
C GLU A 195 5.46 -15.01 -9.23
N LEU A 196 4.44 -15.13 -8.39
CA LEU A 196 4.54 -15.94 -7.18
C LEU A 196 4.63 -17.43 -7.56
N ALA A 197 5.74 -18.07 -7.24
CA ALA A 197 5.89 -19.52 -7.41
C ALA A 197 4.97 -20.28 -6.42
N GLU A 198 3.91 -20.90 -6.93
CA GLU A 198 3.11 -21.88 -6.17
C GLU A 198 3.77 -23.26 -6.34
N TRP A 199 4.59 -23.68 -5.38
CA TRP A 199 5.08 -25.05 -5.32
C TRP A 199 3.94 -25.97 -4.88
N LYS A 200 3.59 -26.95 -5.71
CA LYS A 200 2.67 -28.05 -5.38
C LYS A 200 3.38 -29.20 -4.68
#